data_AF-A0A950BGM7-F1
#
_entry.id   AF-A0A950BGM7-F1
#
_cell.length_a   1.000
_cell.length_b   1.000
_cell.length_c   1.000
_cell.angle_alpha   90.00
_cell.angle_beta   90.00
_cell.angle_gamma   90.00
#
_symmetry.space_group_name_H-M   'P 1'
#
loop_
_entity.id
_entity.type
_entity.pdbx_description
1 polymer ?
#
loop_
_entity_poly.entity_id
_entity_poly.type
_entity_poly.pdbx_seq_one_letter_code
_entity_poly.pdbx_strand_id
1 'polypeptide(L)' 'MTQDTALPHSAAAVADDPFTPPASSALWRSDFLLGAATASYQIEGAIHEDGRLPSIWDTFSATPG' A
#
# COMPACT_ATOMS: atom_id res chain seq x y z
N MET A 1 2.55 -10.69 42.14
CA MET A 1 3.28 -10.24 40.94
C MET A 1 3.25 -11.41 39.95
N THR A 2 2.06 -11.70 39.44
CA THR A 2 1.82 -12.81 38.50
C THR A 2 2.19 -12.27 37.13
N GLN A 3 3.17 -12.89 36.49
CA GLN A 3 3.64 -12.44 35.19
C GLN A 3 2.51 -12.59 34.17
N ASP A 4 2.23 -11.47 33.49
CA ASP A 4 1.38 -11.37 32.32
C ASP A 4 2.12 -12.05 31.15
N THR A 5 1.93 -13.36 31.03
CA THR A 5 2.36 -14.11 29.84
C THR A 5 1.38 -13.77 28.72
N ALA A 6 1.65 -12.68 28.01
CA ALA A 6 1.00 -12.39 26.74
C ALA A 6 1.16 -13.61 25.82
N LEU A 7 0.03 -14.24 25.49
CA LEU A 7 -0.04 -15.33 24.52
C LEU A 7 0.59 -14.84 23.20
N PRO A 8 1.34 -15.68 22.47
CA PRO A 8 1.63 -15.34 21.08
C PRO A 8 0.28 -15.22 20.37
N HIS A 9 0.05 -14.08 19.70
CA HIS A 9 -1.12 -13.86 18.85
C HIS A 9 -1.01 -14.75 17.61
N SER A 10 -1.03 -16.07 17.78
CA SER A 10 -1.14 -17.03 16.70
C SER A 10 -2.61 -17.26 16.46
N ALA A 11 -3.22 -16.36 15.69
CA ALA A 11 -4.44 -16.70 14.99
C ALA A 11 -4.05 -17.82 14.00
N ALA A 12 -4.57 -19.02 14.21
CA ALA A 12 -4.41 -20.10 13.24
C ALA A 12 -4.95 -19.62 11.89
N ALA A 13 -4.06 -19.47 10.91
CA ALA A 13 -4.40 -19.13 9.55
C ALA A 13 -5.41 -20.16 9.03
N VAL A 14 -6.59 -19.71 8.62
CA VAL A 14 -7.52 -20.51 7.84
C VAL A 14 -6.85 -20.79 6.50
N ALA A 15 -6.37 -22.03 6.32
CA ALA A 15 -5.40 -22.38 5.28
C ALA A 15 -5.92 -22.26 3.83
N ASP A 16 -7.22 -22.00 3.61
CA ASP A 16 -7.88 -21.94 2.30
C ASP A 16 -8.43 -20.55 1.91
N ASP A 17 -8.16 -19.50 2.69
CA ASP A 17 -8.52 -18.14 2.27
C ASP A 17 -7.47 -17.56 1.30
N PRO A 18 -7.82 -17.22 0.06
CA PRO A 18 -6.87 -16.66 -0.92
C PRO A 18 -6.27 -15.32 -0.49
N PHE A 19 -6.85 -14.66 0.51
CA PHE A 19 -6.36 -13.39 1.04
C PHE A 19 -5.52 -13.54 2.31
N THR A 20 -5.37 -14.76 2.84
CA THR A 20 -4.54 -15.02 4.00
C THR A 20 -3.07 -15.18 3.57
N PRO A 21 -2.15 -14.32 4.05
CA PRO A 21 -0.73 -14.47 3.75
C PRO A 21 -0.16 -15.76 4.36
N PRO A 22 0.85 -16.38 3.74
CA PRO A 22 1.55 -17.53 4.32
C PRO A 22 2.05 -17.23 5.73
N ALA A 23 2.16 -18.25 6.58
CA ALA A 23 2.67 -18.11 7.96
C ALA A 23 4.09 -17.50 8.03
N SER A 24 4.89 -17.64 6.97
CA SER A 24 6.23 -17.05 6.84
C SER A 24 6.24 -15.60 6.34
N SER A 25 5.06 -15.00 6.09
CA SER A 25 4.96 -13.65 5.56
C SER A 25 5.55 -12.61 6.50
N ALA A 26 6.25 -11.62 5.92
CA ALA A 26 6.71 -10.45 6.65
C ALA A 26 5.56 -9.63 7.26
N LEU A 27 4.33 -9.78 6.76
CA LEU A 27 3.13 -9.13 7.28
C LEU A 27 2.85 -9.44 8.77
N TRP A 28 3.40 -10.54 9.30
CA TRP A 28 3.22 -10.94 10.69
C TRP A 28 4.25 -10.35 11.65
N ARG A 29 5.29 -9.67 11.16
CA ARG A 29 6.29 -9.03 12.04
C ARG A 29 5.73 -7.72 12.59
N SER A 30 5.96 -7.48 13.89
CA SER A 30 5.47 -6.28 14.57
C SER A 30 6.08 -4.96 14.06
N ASP A 31 7.23 -5.04 13.39
CA ASP A 31 7.94 -3.90 12.80
C ASP A 31 7.64 -3.71 11.30
N PHE A 32 6.74 -4.52 10.72
CA PHE A 32 6.37 -4.40 9.32
C PHE A 32 5.49 -3.16 9.10
N LEU A 33 5.92 -2.30 8.18
CA LEU A 33 5.12 -1.14 7.75
C LEU A 33 4.30 -1.51 6.51
N LEU A 34 2.99 -1.57 6.67
CA LEU A 34 2.04 -1.70 5.57
C LEU A 34 1.49 -0.32 5.22
N GLY A 35 1.50 0.03 3.93
CA GLY A 35 0.98 1.30 3.45
C GLY A 35 0.61 1.26 1.98
N ALA A 36 0.10 2.38 1.48
CA ALA A 36 -0.22 2.61 0.08
C ALA A 36 0.47 3.89 -0.40
N ALA A 37 0.70 3.98 -1.71
CA ALA A 37 1.30 5.15 -2.35
C ALA A 37 0.54 5.46 -3.64
N THR A 38 0.56 6.74 -4.01
CA THR A 38 0.00 7.25 -5.27
C THR A 38 1.03 8.15 -5.95
N ALA A 39 0.77 8.54 -7.20
CA ALA A 39 1.53 9.57 -7.90
C ALA A 39 0.59 10.65 -8.41
N SER A 40 1.02 11.92 -8.34
CA SER A 40 0.19 13.09 -8.67
C SER A 40 -0.48 12.98 -10.04
N TYR A 41 0.28 12.68 -11.11
CA TYR A 41 -0.29 12.58 -12.46
C TYR A 41 -1.36 11.48 -12.61
N GLN A 42 -1.29 10.42 -11.79
CA GLN A 42 -2.25 9.31 -11.86
C GLN A 42 -3.59 9.63 -11.17
N ILE A 43 -3.59 10.51 -10.17
CA ILE A 43 -4.75 10.66 -9.26
C ILE A 43 -5.30 12.08 -9.15
N GLU A 44 -4.50 13.13 -9.37
CA GLU A 44 -4.93 14.50 -9.08
C GLU A 44 -5.83 15.08 -10.18
N GLY A 45 -5.52 14.83 -11.46
CA GLY A 45 -6.23 15.46 -12.57
C GLY A 45 -5.91 16.97 -12.68
N ALA A 46 -6.94 17.79 -12.95
CA ALA A 46 -6.88 19.25 -12.93
C ALA A 46 -5.66 19.86 -13.66
N ILE A 47 -5.36 19.36 -14.87
CA ILE A 47 -4.07 19.63 -15.54
C ILE A 47 -3.83 21.10 -15.91
N HIS A 48 -4.86 21.94 -15.92
CA HIS A 48 -4.80 23.37 -16.26
C HIS A 48 -5.33 24.30 -15.15
N GLU A 49 -5.58 23.78 -13.95
CA GLU A 49 -6.13 24.57 -12.85
C GLU A 49 -5.04 25.10 -11.90
N ASP A 50 -5.37 26.12 -11.11
CA ASP A 50 -4.60 26.61 -9.96
C ASP A 50 -3.10 26.91 -10.21
N GLY A 51 -2.76 27.24 -11.46
CA GLY A 51 -1.38 27.57 -11.84
C GLY A 51 -0.44 26.37 -11.92
N ARG A 52 -0.97 25.14 -12.01
CA ARG A 52 -0.16 23.93 -12.26
C ARG A 52 0.63 24.09 -13.56
N LEU A 53 1.95 23.88 -13.49
CA LEU A 53 2.81 23.85 -14.67
C LEU A 53 2.81 22.45 -15.32
N PRO A 54 2.94 22.36 -16.65
CA PRO A 54 3.03 21.08 -17.35
C PRO A 54 4.23 20.25 -16.90
N SER A 55 4.01 18.94 -16.74
CA SER A 55 5.05 17.93 -16.59
C SER A 55 5.34 17.24 -17.93
N ILE A 56 6.40 16.43 -17.98
CA ILE A 56 6.72 15.63 -19.17
C ILE A 56 5.60 14.65 -19.54
N TRP A 57 4.84 14.16 -18.55
CA TRP A 57 3.76 13.20 -18.77
C TRP A 57 2.58 13.83 -19.50
N ASP A 58 2.30 15.12 -19.27
CA ASP A 58 1.27 15.87 -20.00
C ASP A 58 1.58 15.88 -21.51
N THR A 59 2.83 16.14 -21.89
CA THR A 59 3.26 16.14 -23.30
C THR A 59 3.26 14.74 -23.90
N PHE A 60 3.81 13.77 -23.18
CA PHE A 60 3.91 12.39 -23.66
C PHE A 60 2.52 11.80 -23.93
N SER A 61 1.61 11.87 -22.96
CA SER A 61 0.28 11.25 -23.05
C SER A 61 -0.67 11.94 -24.04
N ALA A 62 -0.40 13.20 -24.42
CA ALA A 62 -1.12 13.90 -25.46
C ALA A 62 -0.64 13.55 -26.88
N THR A 63 0.48 12.84 -27.02
CA THR A 63 1.02 12.45 -28.33
C THR A 63 0.26 11.21 -28.85
N PRO A 64 -0.37 11.26 -30.05
CA PRO A 64 -1.00 10.09 -30.64
C PRO A 64 0.00 8.94 -30.88
N GLY A 65 -0.46 7.71 -30.64
CA GLY A 65 0.30 6.47 -30.87
C GLY A 65 0.16 5.90 -32.27
#